data_AF-A0A2J6R7H4-F1
#
_entry.id   AF-A0A2J6R7H4-F1
#
_cell.length_a   1.000
_cell.length_b   1.000
_cell.length_c   1.000
_cell.angle_alpha   90.00
_cell.angle_beta   90.00
_cell.angle_gamma   90.00
#
_symmetry.space_group_name_H-M   'P 1'
#
loop_
_entity.id
_entity.type
_entity.pdbx_description
1 polymer ?
#
loop_
_entity_poly.entity_id
_entity_poly.type
_entity_poly.pdbx_seq_one_letter_code
_entity_poly.pdbx_strand_id
1 'polypeptide(L)'
;MDDKARNILEPVLESSTSITPPEKLFDKLYITVLSRTIRTDYTSEKREEVCSALKHILGSVVVLCSQLSAYALAKLLHITKQEVDQTLQDLDDILDIPEDQTRLLRLYHPSFRKFLLSKDRCIDSKFWVDEKQAHRILAENCISLMSATLKQDICGLGTQDVLATDLKSSQLEQCLPSEVQYACLYWVQHLQKSNIQLYDNDQVHRFLQTHLLHWLEALSWMQNILEGVRAILSLESITLTSDCPRLHYFIYDIKRFALYYRSTIKRVPIQIYSIALVSAPANSIVRNQFEDKIPKYIQKRPDVQKNWSPLLYTLEGHSDSVNAVAFSRDGKQLASAADDQTVKLWDAATGAALQTLKGHSGTVPAVAFSPDGKQLASGSADRTVRLWDTATGAVLQTLKGHSDWVLTVAFSLDGKQLASGSRDKTVRIWDVATGAALQTLKGHSDWVLTVAFSPDGKQLASGSLDKTVRLWDVATGAALQTLEGYSDWVNAVAFSPDGKQLASASYDQTVKLWDVAIGAVL
;
A
#
# COMPACT_ATOMS: atom_id res chain seq x y z
N MET A 1 -29.54 8.93 -15.47
CA MET A 1 -28.97 9.20 -16.80
C MET A 1 -29.68 10.45 -17.28
N ASP A 2 -28.96 11.56 -17.35
CA ASP A 2 -29.53 12.90 -17.56
C ASP A 2 -30.11 13.02 -18.99
N ASP A 3 -31.19 13.77 -19.18
CA ASP A 3 -31.86 13.91 -20.50
C ASP A 3 -30.93 14.45 -21.60
N LYS A 4 -29.87 15.18 -21.21
CA LYS A 4 -28.78 15.60 -22.12
C LYS A 4 -27.98 14.42 -22.70
N ALA A 5 -27.68 13.40 -21.91
CA ALA A 5 -26.95 12.22 -22.38
C ALA A 5 -27.77 11.42 -23.42
N ARG A 6 -29.10 11.43 -23.30
CA ARG A 6 -30.03 10.85 -24.27
C ARG A 6 -30.01 11.58 -25.61
N ASN A 7 -30.00 12.92 -25.60
CA ASN A 7 -29.95 13.72 -26.82
C ASN A 7 -28.63 13.58 -27.61
N ILE A 8 -27.51 13.25 -26.93
CA ILE A 8 -26.24 12.92 -27.60
C ILE A 8 -26.28 11.50 -28.22
N LEU A 9 -27.06 10.60 -27.64
CA LEU A 9 -27.17 9.19 -28.06
C LEU A 9 -28.18 8.96 -29.19
N GLU A 10 -29.22 9.78 -29.32
CA GLU A 10 -30.26 9.67 -30.36
C GLU A 10 -29.69 9.65 -31.79
N PRO A 11 -28.78 10.58 -32.19
CA PRO A 11 -28.18 10.55 -33.52
C PRO A 11 -27.28 9.33 -33.76
N VAL A 12 -26.65 8.80 -32.71
CA VAL A 12 -25.77 7.62 -32.77
C VAL A 12 -26.60 6.35 -32.96
N LEU A 13 -27.75 6.26 -32.29
CA LEU A 13 -28.71 5.16 -32.42
C LEU A 13 -29.44 5.18 -33.77
N GLU A 14 -29.75 6.35 -34.33
CA GLU A 14 -30.34 6.46 -35.67
C GLU A 14 -29.33 6.18 -36.80
N SER A 15 -28.04 6.42 -36.56
CA SER A 15 -26.94 6.13 -37.52
C SER A 15 -26.44 4.67 -37.50
N SER A 16 -26.99 3.81 -36.63
CA SER A 16 -26.55 2.43 -36.44
C SER A 16 -26.87 1.48 -37.61
N THR A 17 -27.26 2.03 -38.76
CA THR A 17 -27.33 1.33 -40.05
C THR A 17 -26.01 1.37 -40.83
N SER A 18 -24.94 1.99 -40.30
CA SER A 18 -23.62 2.07 -40.96
C SER A 18 -22.55 1.14 -40.35
N ILE A 19 -21.66 0.61 -41.20
CA ILE A 19 -20.53 -0.32 -40.93
C ILE A 19 -19.42 0.30 -40.03
N THR A 20 -19.67 1.46 -39.41
CA THR A 20 -18.64 2.22 -38.69
C THR A 20 -18.60 1.81 -37.21
N PRO A 21 -17.43 1.46 -36.64
CA PRO A 21 -17.31 1.14 -35.22
C PRO A 21 -17.85 2.28 -34.33
N PRO A 22 -18.60 1.99 -33.24
CA PRO A 22 -19.19 3.00 -32.36
C PRO A 22 -18.18 4.03 -31.85
N GLU A 23 -16.94 3.62 -31.61
CA GLU A 23 -15.86 4.50 -31.15
C GLU A 23 -15.52 5.62 -32.14
N LYS A 24 -15.59 5.34 -33.46
CA LYS A 24 -15.32 6.35 -34.49
C LYS A 24 -16.45 7.40 -34.61
N LEU A 25 -17.67 7.03 -34.23
CA LEU A 25 -18.80 7.96 -34.14
C LEU A 25 -18.61 8.93 -32.97
N PHE A 26 -18.21 8.42 -31.80
CA PHE A 26 -17.85 9.27 -30.66
C PHE A 26 -16.66 10.18 -30.95
N ASP A 27 -15.62 9.69 -31.63
CA ASP A 27 -14.45 10.50 -32.00
C ASP A 27 -14.85 11.68 -32.90
N LYS A 28 -15.74 11.47 -33.88
CA LYS A 28 -16.29 12.55 -34.70
C LYS A 28 -17.10 13.56 -33.88
N LEU A 29 -17.91 13.09 -32.95
CA LEU A 29 -18.69 13.96 -32.06
C LEU A 29 -17.76 14.83 -31.19
N TYR A 30 -16.72 14.24 -30.61
CA TYR A 30 -15.74 14.95 -29.81
C TYR A 30 -14.98 16.00 -30.61
N ILE A 31 -14.52 15.68 -31.82
CA ILE A 31 -13.89 16.67 -32.70
C ILE A 31 -14.86 17.80 -33.04
N THR A 32 -16.13 17.48 -33.28
CA THR A 32 -17.16 18.48 -33.60
C THR A 32 -17.38 19.44 -32.44
N VAL A 33 -17.52 18.93 -31.21
CA VAL A 33 -17.66 19.75 -29.99
C VAL A 33 -16.42 20.61 -29.77
N LEU A 34 -15.21 20.03 -29.85
CA LEU A 34 -13.96 20.76 -29.67
C LEU A 34 -13.74 21.82 -30.75
N SER A 35 -14.21 21.59 -31.98
CA SER A 35 -14.10 22.58 -33.06
C SER A 35 -15.01 23.79 -32.87
N ARG A 36 -16.10 23.67 -32.09
CA ARG A 36 -17.01 24.80 -31.80
C ARG A 36 -16.34 25.88 -30.94
N THR A 37 -15.36 25.52 -30.10
CA THR A 37 -14.63 26.50 -29.28
C THR A 37 -13.77 27.44 -30.14
N ILE A 38 -13.39 27.01 -31.35
CA ILE A 38 -12.59 27.80 -32.30
C ILE A 38 -13.52 28.55 -33.24
N ARG A 39 -13.80 29.82 -32.91
CA ARG A 39 -14.65 30.64 -33.76
C ARG A 39 -13.98 31.01 -35.09
N THR A 40 -14.80 31.11 -36.14
CA THR A 40 -14.32 31.36 -37.52
C THR A 40 -13.81 32.79 -37.72
N ASP A 41 -14.23 33.73 -36.89
CA ASP A 41 -13.81 35.15 -36.88
C ASP A 41 -12.48 35.39 -36.17
N TYR A 42 -11.92 34.39 -35.48
CA TYR A 42 -10.63 34.52 -34.80
C TYR A 42 -9.45 34.61 -35.79
N THR A 43 -8.50 35.48 -35.48
CA THR A 43 -7.19 35.54 -36.14
C THR A 43 -6.40 34.25 -35.90
N SER A 44 -5.41 33.96 -36.75
CA SER A 44 -4.57 32.77 -36.58
C SER A 44 -3.91 32.69 -35.20
N GLU A 45 -3.40 33.82 -34.70
CA GLU A 45 -2.81 33.93 -33.36
C GLU A 45 -3.83 33.61 -32.27
N LYS A 46 -5.06 34.18 -32.38
CA LYS A 46 -6.09 33.94 -31.37
C LYS A 46 -6.57 32.48 -31.35
N ARG A 47 -6.61 31.82 -32.51
CA ARG A 47 -6.94 30.39 -32.59
C ARG A 47 -5.87 29.54 -31.90
N GLU A 48 -4.60 29.88 -32.05
CA GLU A 48 -3.49 29.17 -31.41
C GLU A 48 -3.52 29.34 -29.88
N GLU A 49 -3.78 30.56 -29.40
CA GLU A 49 -3.99 30.83 -27.96
C GLU A 49 -5.12 29.97 -27.38
N VAL A 50 -6.29 29.95 -28.04
CA VAL A 50 -7.45 29.18 -27.58
C VAL A 50 -7.16 27.68 -27.59
N CYS A 51 -6.49 27.16 -28.64
CA CYS A 51 -6.09 25.76 -28.69
C CYS A 51 -5.11 25.42 -27.57
N SER A 52 -4.15 26.31 -27.29
CA SER A 52 -3.17 26.11 -26.21
C SER A 52 -3.84 26.08 -24.84
N ALA A 53 -4.72 27.06 -24.55
CA ALA A 53 -5.50 27.11 -23.31
C ALA A 53 -6.40 25.87 -23.15
N LEU A 54 -7.08 25.47 -24.23
CA LEU A 54 -7.91 24.27 -24.25
C LEU A 54 -7.10 23.02 -23.95
N LYS A 55 -5.97 22.80 -24.63
CA LYS A 55 -5.08 21.66 -24.34
C LYS A 55 -4.57 21.66 -22.91
N HIS A 56 -4.18 22.83 -22.40
CA HIS A 56 -3.64 22.97 -21.04
C HIS A 56 -4.69 22.61 -19.98
N ILE A 57 -5.88 23.24 -20.05
CA ILE A 57 -6.94 23.05 -19.07
C ILE A 57 -7.59 21.68 -19.23
N LEU A 58 -8.02 21.32 -20.43
CA LEU A 58 -8.68 20.05 -20.69
C LEU A 58 -7.72 18.87 -20.50
N GLY A 59 -6.47 19.01 -20.92
CA GLY A 59 -5.41 18.06 -20.66
C GLY A 59 -5.24 17.80 -19.18
N SER A 60 -5.18 18.86 -18.38
CA SER A 60 -5.15 18.77 -16.91
C SER A 60 -6.37 18.03 -16.37
N VAL A 61 -7.59 18.42 -16.78
CA VAL A 61 -8.85 17.79 -16.33
C VAL A 61 -8.87 16.28 -16.60
N VAL A 62 -8.43 15.84 -17.79
CA VAL A 62 -8.48 14.41 -18.14
C VAL A 62 -7.43 13.56 -17.42
N VAL A 63 -6.31 14.16 -16.99
CA VAL A 63 -5.25 13.44 -16.26
C VAL A 63 -5.35 13.56 -14.74
N LEU A 64 -6.32 14.32 -14.21
CA LEU A 64 -6.57 14.43 -12.76
C LEU A 64 -6.72 13.04 -12.11
N CYS A 65 -6.13 12.87 -10.94
CA CYS A 65 -6.23 11.64 -10.13
C CYS A 65 -7.50 11.60 -9.28
N SER A 66 -8.03 12.78 -8.93
CA SER A 66 -9.34 13.00 -8.33
C SER A 66 -9.97 14.27 -8.92
N GLN A 67 -11.30 14.31 -9.02
CA GLN A 67 -12.00 15.46 -9.60
C GLN A 67 -11.83 16.70 -8.72
N LEU A 68 -11.73 17.86 -9.35
CA LEU A 68 -11.66 19.17 -8.71
C LEU A 68 -12.80 20.06 -9.22
N SER A 69 -13.20 21.05 -8.43
CA SER A 69 -14.07 22.12 -8.94
C SER A 69 -13.29 23.03 -9.90
N ALA A 70 -14.00 23.82 -10.71
CA ALA A 70 -13.35 24.80 -11.59
C ALA A 70 -12.49 25.81 -10.81
N TYR A 71 -12.93 26.18 -9.60
CA TYR A 71 -12.17 27.06 -8.71
C TYR A 71 -10.86 26.41 -8.25
N ALA A 72 -10.92 25.18 -7.74
CA ALA A 72 -9.74 24.46 -7.26
C ALA A 72 -8.77 24.16 -8.40
N LEU A 73 -9.28 23.82 -9.59
CA LEU A 73 -8.47 23.65 -10.79
C LEU A 73 -7.75 24.94 -11.19
N ALA A 74 -8.45 26.08 -11.18
CA ALA A 74 -7.85 27.38 -11.50
C ALA A 74 -6.68 27.71 -10.54
N LYS A 75 -6.89 27.49 -9.24
CA LYS A 75 -5.85 27.66 -8.21
C LYS A 75 -4.66 26.73 -8.41
N LEU A 76 -4.91 25.46 -8.73
CA LEU A 76 -3.87 24.48 -9.02
C LEU A 76 -3.05 24.87 -10.25
N LEU A 77 -3.70 25.32 -11.33
CA LEU A 77 -3.05 25.68 -12.58
C LEU A 77 -2.46 27.09 -12.61
N HIS A 78 -2.56 27.85 -11.51
CA HIS A 78 -2.14 29.25 -11.42
C HIS A 78 -2.79 30.17 -12.47
N ILE A 79 -4.05 29.91 -12.82
CA ILE A 79 -4.86 30.70 -13.76
C ILE A 79 -6.11 31.24 -13.05
N THR A 80 -6.83 32.14 -13.72
CA THR A 80 -8.09 32.68 -13.19
C THR A 80 -9.24 31.70 -13.39
N LYS A 81 -10.23 31.74 -12.50
CA LYS A 81 -11.48 30.98 -12.69
C LYS A 81 -12.17 31.37 -14.01
N GLN A 82 -12.11 32.65 -14.36
CA GLN A 82 -12.70 33.15 -15.60
C GLN A 82 -12.07 32.51 -16.85
N GLU A 83 -10.76 32.29 -16.86
CA GLU A 83 -10.10 31.57 -17.96
C GLU A 83 -10.52 30.11 -18.04
N VAL A 84 -10.71 29.44 -16.89
CA VAL A 84 -11.25 28.07 -16.83
C VAL A 84 -12.68 28.04 -17.38
N ASP A 85 -13.56 28.89 -16.86
CA ASP A 85 -14.95 28.96 -17.27
C ASP A 85 -15.07 29.27 -18.77
N GLN A 86 -14.29 30.25 -19.27
CA GLN A 86 -14.30 30.64 -20.68
C GLN A 86 -13.78 29.52 -21.60
N THR A 87 -12.77 28.77 -21.16
CA THR A 87 -12.21 27.66 -21.95
C THR A 87 -13.16 26.47 -22.01
N LEU A 88 -13.92 26.23 -20.94
CA LEU A 88 -14.82 25.10 -20.83
C LEU A 88 -16.26 25.41 -21.28
N GLN A 89 -16.62 26.67 -21.48
CA GLN A 89 -17.99 27.14 -21.76
C GLN A 89 -18.70 26.37 -22.89
N ASP A 90 -18.01 26.06 -23.99
CA ASP A 90 -18.62 25.38 -25.15
C ASP A 90 -18.52 23.84 -25.04
N LEU A 91 -18.12 23.30 -23.89
CA LEU A 91 -17.89 21.87 -23.65
C LEU A 91 -18.97 21.20 -22.78
N ASP A 92 -20.11 21.85 -22.57
CA ASP A 92 -21.26 21.33 -21.82
C ASP A 92 -21.79 19.98 -22.34
N ASP A 93 -21.49 19.63 -23.60
CA ASP A 93 -21.87 18.34 -24.20
C ASP A 93 -20.99 17.17 -23.69
N ILE A 94 -19.79 17.46 -23.17
CA ILE A 94 -18.79 16.44 -22.76
C ILE A 94 -18.40 16.55 -21.28
N LEU A 95 -18.64 17.71 -20.67
CA LEU A 95 -18.24 18.04 -19.30
C LEU A 95 -19.45 18.62 -18.55
N ASP A 96 -19.74 18.10 -17.37
CA ASP A 96 -20.62 18.75 -16.39
C ASP A 96 -19.80 19.88 -15.76
N ILE A 97 -20.19 21.12 -16.03
CA ILE A 97 -19.57 22.36 -15.54
C ILE A 97 -20.57 23.05 -14.62
N PRO A 98 -20.48 22.82 -13.30
CA PRO A 98 -21.42 23.41 -12.36
C PRO A 98 -21.22 24.93 -12.21
N GLU A 99 -22.31 25.66 -12.06
CA GLU A 99 -22.27 27.08 -11.66
C GLU A 99 -21.76 27.27 -10.22
N ASP A 100 -22.00 26.28 -9.36
CA ASP A 100 -21.53 26.26 -7.97
C ASP A 100 -20.01 26.01 -7.90
N GLN A 101 -19.31 26.92 -7.21
CA GLN A 101 -17.85 26.91 -7.04
C GLN A 101 -17.32 25.68 -6.30
N THR A 102 -18.17 25.01 -5.53
CA THR A 102 -17.80 23.83 -4.72
C THR A 102 -18.04 22.52 -5.45
N ARG A 103 -18.82 22.52 -6.54
CA ARG A 103 -19.21 21.29 -7.23
C ARG A 103 -18.14 20.89 -8.25
N LEU A 104 -17.89 19.58 -8.31
CA LEU A 104 -16.77 19.00 -9.06
C LEU A 104 -17.04 18.96 -10.56
N LEU A 105 -16.01 19.21 -11.37
CA LEU A 105 -16.03 18.98 -12.81
C LEU A 105 -16.12 17.47 -13.10
N ARG A 106 -17.07 17.06 -13.95
CA ARG A 106 -17.26 15.65 -14.31
C ARG A 106 -17.26 15.43 -15.80
N LEU A 107 -16.47 14.47 -16.25
CA LEU A 107 -16.57 13.97 -17.63
C LEU A 107 -17.80 13.06 -17.73
N TYR A 108 -18.69 13.32 -18.69
CA TYR A 108 -19.86 12.46 -18.90
C TYR A 108 -19.48 11.06 -19.37
N HIS A 109 -18.38 10.94 -20.12
CA HIS A 109 -17.97 9.66 -20.69
C HIS A 109 -16.45 9.41 -20.59
N PRO A 110 -16.01 8.27 -20.00
CA PRO A 110 -14.60 7.93 -19.89
C PRO A 110 -13.86 7.78 -21.22
N SER A 111 -14.55 7.51 -22.34
CA SER A 111 -13.90 7.39 -23.65
C SER A 111 -13.36 8.72 -24.17
N PHE A 112 -13.85 9.86 -23.67
CA PHE A 112 -13.34 11.18 -24.03
C PHE A 112 -11.89 11.36 -23.58
N ARG A 113 -11.57 10.95 -22.34
CA ARG A 113 -10.19 10.89 -21.84
C ARG A 113 -9.30 10.05 -22.77
N LYS A 114 -9.76 8.85 -23.13
CA LYS A 114 -9.01 7.96 -24.03
C LYS A 114 -8.84 8.55 -25.44
N PHE A 115 -9.80 9.34 -25.90
CA PHE A 115 -9.74 10.01 -27.19
C PHE A 115 -8.65 11.09 -27.17
N LEU A 116 -8.68 11.99 -26.18
CA LEU A 116 -7.80 13.16 -26.12
C LEU A 116 -6.31 12.77 -25.95
N LEU A 117 -6.04 11.68 -25.23
CA LEU A 117 -4.68 11.20 -24.94
C LEU A 117 -4.12 10.29 -26.04
N SER A 118 -4.96 9.72 -26.90
CA SER A 118 -4.53 8.80 -27.97
C SER A 118 -4.25 9.57 -29.26
N LYS A 119 -2.99 9.51 -29.73
CA LYS A 119 -2.58 10.10 -31.00
C LYS A 119 -3.27 9.45 -32.21
N ASP A 120 -3.66 8.19 -32.09
CA ASP A 120 -4.34 7.44 -33.15
C ASP A 120 -5.84 7.80 -33.27
N ARG A 121 -6.45 8.25 -32.16
CA ARG A 121 -7.87 8.63 -32.12
C ARG A 121 -8.08 10.12 -32.34
N CYS A 122 -7.32 10.97 -31.63
CA CYS A 122 -7.35 12.41 -31.82
C CYS A 122 -6.33 12.82 -32.90
N ILE A 123 -6.68 12.60 -34.17
CA ILE A 123 -5.82 12.87 -35.32
C ILE A 123 -5.48 14.37 -35.45
N ASP A 124 -6.40 15.25 -35.04
CA ASP A 124 -6.15 16.68 -35.06
C ASP A 124 -5.15 17.06 -33.94
N SER A 125 -3.93 17.42 -34.37
CA SER A 125 -2.86 17.82 -33.48
C SER A 125 -3.17 19.08 -32.68
N LYS A 126 -4.20 19.86 -33.06
CA LYS A 126 -4.68 21.03 -32.30
C LYS A 126 -5.41 20.66 -31.02
N PHE A 127 -5.93 19.45 -30.90
CA PHE A 127 -6.68 19.00 -29.72
C PHE A 127 -5.98 17.88 -28.96
N TRP A 128 -5.12 17.11 -29.62
CA TRP A 128 -4.38 16.04 -28.96
C TRP A 128 -3.54 16.58 -27.79
N VAL A 129 -3.61 15.88 -26.66
CA VAL A 129 -2.86 16.16 -25.44
C VAL A 129 -1.82 15.07 -25.21
N ASP A 130 -0.57 15.50 -25.04
CA ASP A 130 0.50 14.61 -24.58
C ASP A 130 0.30 14.31 -23.08
N GLU A 131 -0.05 13.06 -22.77
CA GLU A 131 -0.29 12.60 -21.39
C GLU A 131 0.91 12.86 -20.47
N LYS A 132 2.14 12.63 -20.96
CA LYS A 132 3.35 12.80 -20.14
C LYS A 132 3.58 14.27 -19.83
N GLN A 133 3.40 15.14 -20.82
CA GLN A 133 3.53 16.58 -20.63
C GLN A 133 2.44 17.13 -19.71
N ALA A 134 1.20 16.67 -19.84
CA ALA A 134 0.11 17.07 -18.93
C ALA A 134 0.39 16.64 -17.49
N HIS A 135 0.88 15.41 -17.28
CA HIS A 135 1.32 14.95 -15.96
C HIS A 135 2.49 15.79 -15.42
N ARG A 136 3.47 16.14 -16.26
CA ARG A 136 4.59 17.01 -15.87
C ARG A 136 4.12 18.37 -15.36
N ILE A 137 3.27 19.05 -16.14
CA ILE A 137 2.71 20.36 -15.77
C ILE A 137 1.98 20.28 -14.42
N LEU A 138 1.15 19.25 -14.22
CA LEU A 138 0.46 19.07 -12.95
C LEU A 138 1.42 18.81 -11.78
N ALA A 139 2.49 18.04 -11.96
CA ALA A 139 3.48 17.83 -10.90
C ALA A 139 4.17 19.15 -10.50
N GLU A 140 4.62 19.93 -11.48
CA GLU A 140 5.28 21.23 -11.28
C GLU A 140 4.33 22.23 -10.58
N ASN A 141 3.08 22.29 -11.01
CA ASN A 141 2.02 23.12 -10.43
C ASN A 141 1.65 22.69 -9.00
N CYS A 142 1.53 21.39 -8.73
CA CYS A 142 1.31 20.89 -7.37
C CYS A 142 2.44 21.32 -6.43
N ILE A 143 3.70 21.16 -6.85
CA ILE A 143 4.86 21.56 -6.06
C ILE A 143 4.87 23.07 -5.82
N SER A 144 4.58 23.87 -6.84
CA SER A 144 4.49 25.33 -6.75
C SER A 144 3.40 25.76 -5.75
N LEU A 145 2.18 25.23 -5.89
CA LEU A 145 1.06 25.51 -4.99
C LEU A 145 1.39 25.15 -3.54
N MET A 146 1.94 23.96 -3.32
CA MET A 146 2.35 23.53 -1.98
C MET A 146 3.47 24.40 -1.41
N SER A 147 4.45 24.80 -2.21
CA SER A 147 5.54 25.69 -1.75
C SER A 147 5.01 27.06 -1.32
N ALA A 148 3.98 27.57 -1.98
CA ALA A 148 3.35 28.84 -1.64
C ALA A 148 2.41 28.75 -0.41
N THR A 149 1.90 27.57 -0.09
CA THR A 149 0.81 27.40 0.89
C THR A 149 1.25 26.70 2.18
N LEU A 150 2.07 25.65 2.06
CA LEU A 150 2.46 24.81 3.18
C LEU A 150 3.47 25.52 4.08
N LYS A 151 3.13 25.59 5.36
CA LYS A 151 3.94 26.17 6.43
C LYS A 151 3.78 25.34 7.70
N GLN A 152 4.72 25.51 8.62
CA GLN A 152 4.64 24.91 9.95
C GLN A 152 3.36 25.40 10.67
N ASP A 153 2.67 24.48 11.34
CA ASP A 153 1.40 24.75 12.03
C ASP A 153 0.35 25.32 11.06
N ILE A 154 0.10 24.60 9.97
CA ILE A 154 -0.78 25.06 8.89
C ILE A 154 -2.21 25.33 9.37
N CYS A 155 -2.69 24.59 10.38
CA CYS A 155 -4.02 24.77 10.97
C CYS A 155 -4.03 25.68 12.23
N GLY A 156 -2.89 26.28 12.61
CA GLY A 156 -2.81 27.31 13.64
C GLY A 156 -3.20 26.85 15.05
N LEU A 157 -2.92 25.59 15.39
CA LEU A 157 -3.28 24.98 16.68
C LEU A 157 -2.18 25.14 17.73
N GLY A 158 -1.01 25.67 17.33
CA GLY A 158 0.14 25.89 18.21
C GLY A 158 0.76 24.60 18.71
N THR A 159 1.32 24.64 19.92
CA THR A 159 1.94 23.47 20.59
C THR A 159 0.93 22.62 21.35
N GLN A 160 -0.38 22.76 21.08
CA GLN A 160 -1.37 21.91 21.70
C GLN A 160 -1.25 20.51 21.11
N ASP A 161 -1.23 19.47 21.96
CA ASP A 161 -1.22 18.06 21.55
C ASP A 161 -2.60 17.62 21.04
N VAL A 162 -3.12 18.34 20.06
CA VAL A 162 -4.39 18.03 19.38
C VAL A 162 -4.17 16.80 18.51
N LEU A 163 -5.02 15.79 18.68
CA LEU A 163 -4.97 14.60 17.84
C LEU A 163 -5.49 14.95 16.43
N ALA A 164 -4.85 14.40 15.41
CA ALA A 164 -5.32 14.55 14.03
C ALA A 164 -6.78 14.10 13.83
N THR A 165 -7.27 13.17 14.66
CA THR A 165 -8.65 12.68 14.65
C THR A 165 -9.68 13.67 15.18
N ASP A 166 -9.24 14.67 15.96
CA ASP A 166 -10.14 15.59 16.66
C ASP A 166 -10.41 16.87 15.84
N LEU A 167 -9.66 17.08 14.75
CA LEU A 167 -9.83 18.22 13.87
C LEU A 167 -11.11 18.08 13.03
N LYS A 168 -11.99 19.08 13.10
CA LYS A 168 -13.24 19.09 12.32
C LYS A 168 -12.97 19.29 10.84
N SER A 169 -13.75 18.64 9.98
CA SER A 169 -13.64 18.77 8.51
C SER A 169 -13.70 20.21 8.02
N SER A 170 -14.55 21.05 8.62
CA SER A 170 -14.64 22.47 8.25
C SER A 170 -13.39 23.28 8.60
N GLN A 171 -12.69 22.93 9.68
CA GLN A 171 -11.41 23.56 10.03
C GLN A 171 -10.30 23.06 9.11
N LEU A 172 -10.32 21.76 8.77
CA LEU A 172 -9.41 21.17 7.81
C LEU A 172 -9.53 21.85 6.44
N GLU A 173 -10.73 22.05 5.92
CA GLU A 173 -10.96 22.72 4.63
C GLU A 173 -10.50 24.18 4.61
N GLN A 174 -10.53 24.86 5.77
CA GLN A 174 -10.04 26.23 5.91
C GLN A 174 -8.50 26.30 5.87
N CYS A 175 -7.80 25.37 6.53
CA CYS A 175 -6.33 25.35 6.51
C CYS A 175 -5.74 24.63 5.28
N LEU A 176 -6.46 23.66 4.73
CA LEU A 176 -6.08 22.85 3.58
C LEU A 176 -7.25 22.78 2.59
N PRO A 177 -7.39 23.78 1.70
CA PRO A 177 -8.37 23.74 0.61
C PRO A 177 -8.17 22.54 -0.32
N SER A 178 -9.22 22.16 -1.06
CA SER A 178 -9.24 20.95 -1.89
C SER A 178 -8.10 20.86 -2.93
N GLU A 179 -7.66 21.97 -3.52
CA GLU A 179 -6.53 22.05 -4.42
C GLU A 179 -5.18 21.73 -3.73
N VAL A 180 -5.04 22.11 -2.46
CA VAL A 180 -3.84 21.84 -1.66
C VAL A 180 -3.84 20.38 -1.21
N GLN A 181 -5.00 19.85 -0.81
CA GLN A 181 -5.16 18.43 -0.49
C GLN A 181 -4.80 17.56 -1.70
N TYR A 182 -5.30 17.93 -2.87
CA TYR A 182 -4.96 17.28 -4.15
C TYR A 182 -3.45 17.28 -4.39
N ALA A 183 -2.83 18.46 -4.29
CA ALA A 183 -1.40 18.60 -4.52
C ALA A 183 -0.58 17.75 -3.55
N CYS A 184 -0.95 17.71 -2.26
CA CYS A 184 -0.29 16.91 -1.25
C CYS A 184 -0.36 15.40 -1.54
N LEU A 185 -1.47 14.91 -2.10
CA LEU A 185 -1.69 13.50 -2.35
C LEU A 185 -1.09 13.00 -3.67
N TYR A 186 -1.15 13.81 -4.73
CA TYR A 186 -0.96 13.29 -6.10
C TYR A 186 0.28 13.80 -6.83
N TRP A 187 1.03 14.78 -6.31
CA TRP A 187 2.18 15.35 -7.02
C TRP A 187 3.22 14.29 -7.44
N VAL A 188 3.52 13.31 -6.58
CA VAL A 188 4.44 12.21 -6.90
C VAL A 188 3.88 11.29 -7.97
N GLN A 189 2.57 11.01 -7.95
CA GLN A 189 1.94 10.17 -8.96
C GLN A 189 2.00 10.84 -10.34
N HIS A 190 1.79 12.15 -10.40
CA HIS A 190 1.99 12.93 -11.62
C HIS A 190 3.45 12.90 -12.07
N LEU A 191 4.39 13.08 -11.14
CA LEU A 191 5.82 12.99 -11.43
C LEU A 191 6.19 11.64 -12.05
N GLN A 192 5.73 10.53 -11.46
CA GLN A 192 5.99 9.18 -11.94
C GLN A 192 5.42 8.95 -13.34
N LYS A 193 4.17 9.37 -13.60
CA LYS A 193 3.53 9.21 -14.92
C LYS A 193 4.13 10.11 -16.00
N SER A 194 4.77 11.21 -15.62
CA SER A 194 5.46 12.10 -16.57
C SER A 194 6.75 11.49 -17.15
N ASN A 195 7.31 10.46 -16.50
CA ASN A 195 8.64 9.91 -16.80
C ASN A 195 9.76 10.97 -16.85
N ILE A 196 9.65 12.01 -16.02
CA ILE A 196 10.69 13.04 -15.90
C ILE A 196 11.94 12.47 -15.23
N GLN A 197 13.12 12.86 -15.72
CA GLN A 197 14.38 12.59 -15.04
C GLN A 197 14.61 13.62 -13.94
N LEU A 198 15.08 13.14 -12.78
CA LEU A 198 15.32 13.96 -11.59
C LEU A 198 16.81 14.23 -11.42
N TYR A 199 17.14 15.41 -10.91
CA TYR A 199 18.52 15.87 -10.72
C TYR A 199 18.70 16.50 -9.35
N ASP A 200 19.94 16.50 -8.85
CA ASP A 200 20.26 17.21 -7.62
C ASP A 200 19.96 18.72 -7.76
N ASN A 201 19.27 19.28 -6.75
CA ASN A 201 18.80 20.68 -6.70
C ASN A 201 17.72 21.06 -7.73
N ASP A 202 17.08 20.09 -8.37
CA ASP A 202 15.87 20.34 -9.16
C ASP A 202 14.71 20.85 -8.29
N GLN A 203 13.55 21.08 -8.91
CA GLN A 203 12.37 21.59 -8.20
C GLN A 203 11.90 20.62 -7.09
N VAL A 204 11.98 19.31 -7.32
CA VAL A 204 11.57 18.28 -6.36
C VAL A 204 12.50 18.27 -5.16
N HIS A 205 13.81 18.27 -5.40
CA HIS A 205 14.81 18.29 -4.34
C HIS A 205 14.69 19.56 -3.48
N ARG A 206 14.57 20.74 -4.10
CA ARG A 206 14.40 22.01 -3.37
C ARG A 206 13.09 22.05 -2.58
N PHE A 207 12.01 21.51 -3.14
CA PHE A 207 10.75 21.36 -2.43
C PHE A 207 10.90 20.50 -1.19
N LEU A 208 11.49 19.31 -1.31
CA LEU A 208 11.70 18.41 -0.16
C LEU A 208 12.62 19.04 0.90
N GLN A 209 13.68 19.75 0.50
CA GLN A 209 14.59 20.43 1.42
C GLN A 209 13.90 21.53 2.25
N THR A 210 12.83 22.11 1.74
CA THR A 210 12.16 23.27 2.36
C THR A 210 10.83 22.88 3.02
N HIS A 211 10.05 22.00 2.40
CA HIS A 211 8.67 21.71 2.74
C HIS A 211 8.37 20.25 3.08
N LEU A 212 9.37 19.36 3.21
CA LEU A 212 9.12 17.97 3.62
C LEU A 212 8.28 17.88 4.91
N LEU A 213 8.68 18.59 5.97
CA LEU A 213 7.97 18.50 7.25
C LEU A 213 6.56 19.11 7.16
N HIS A 214 6.41 20.22 6.44
CA HIS A 214 5.10 20.83 6.20
C HIS A 214 4.18 19.90 5.41
N TRP A 215 4.72 19.15 4.44
CA TRP A 215 3.99 18.17 3.65
C TRP A 215 3.56 16.96 4.49
N LEU A 216 4.46 16.41 5.32
CA LEU A 216 4.12 15.31 6.24
C LEU A 216 3.11 15.74 7.31
N GLU A 217 3.21 16.98 7.81
CA GLU A 217 2.24 17.58 8.72
C GLU A 217 0.85 17.65 8.06
N ALA A 218 0.76 18.23 6.85
CA ALA A 218 -0.49 18.35 6.11
C ALA A 218 -1.13 16.98 5.81
N LEU A 219 -0.33 16.01 5.35
CA LEU A 219 -0.76 14.62 5.14
C LEU A 219 -1.30 13.99 6.42
N SER A 220 -0.72 14.30 7.56
CA SER A 220 -1.20 13.78 8.83
C SER A 220 -2.52 14.41 9.28
N TRP A 221 -2.69 15.73 9.12
CA TRP A 221 -3.99 16.38 9.36
C TRP A 221 -5.11 15.82 8.47
N MET A 222 -4.79 15.46 7.24
CA MET A 222 -5.72 14.77 6.34
C MET A 222 -5.92 13.28 6.67
N GLN A 223 -5.24 12.75 7.70
CA GLN A 223 -5.20 11.32 8.07
C GLN A 223 -4.68 10.40 6.94
N ASN A 224 -3.92 10.98 6.01
CA ASN A 224 -3.40 10.33 4.79
C ASN A 224 -1.87 10.15 4.83
N ILE A 225 -1.26 10.09 6.02
CA ILE A 225 0.19 9.86 6.17
C ILE A 225 0.67 8.58 5.47
N LEU A 226 -0.19 7.57 5.37
CA LEU A 226 0.10 6.34 4.63
C LEU A 226 0.27 6.57 3.13
N GLU A 227 -0.54 7.45 2.53
CA GLU A 227 -0.35 7.85 1.13
C GLU A 227 0.97 8.63 0.97
N GLY A 228 1.35 9.43 1.95
CA GLY A 228 2.67 10.06 2.02
C GLY A 228 3.82 9.06 1.99
N VAL A 229 3.74 8.01 2.80
CA VAL A 229 4.74 6.92 2.81
C VAL A 229 4.80 6.22 1.46
N ARG A 230 3.65 5.92 0.83
CA ARG A 230 3.62 5.33 -0.52
C ARG A 230 4.22 6.27 -1.57
N ALA A 231 3.93 7.56 -1.48
CA ALA A 231 4.53 8.56 -2.35
C ALA A 231 6.06 8.61 -2.17
N ILE A 232 6.59 8.52 -0.95
CA ILE A 232 8.04 8.44 -0.71
C ILE A 232 8.65 7.17 -1.33
N LEU A 233 7.98 6.02 -1.21
CA LEU A 233 8.42 4.77 -1.84
C LEU A 233 8.42 4.89 -3.38
N SER A 234 7.41 5.55 -3.96
CA SER A 234 7.36 5.84 -5.39
C SER A 234 8.51 6.77 -5.82
N LEU A 235 8.83 7.82 -5.04
CA LEU A 235 9.97 8.69 -5.31
C LEU A 235 11.30 7.92 -5.29
N GLU A 236 11.47 7.02 -4.33
CA GLU A 236 12.67 6.15 -4.27
C GLU A 236 12.79 5.29 -5.54
N SER A 237 11.68 4.76 -6.05
CA SER A 237 11.68 3.91 -7.26
C SER A 237 12.09 4.63 -8.55
N ILE A 238 11.95 5.96 -8.61
CA ILE A 238 12.28 6.77 -9.78
C ILE A 238 13.57 7.58 -9.62
N THR A 239 14.23 7.52 -8.44
CA THR A 239 15.50 8.23 -8.21
C THR A 239 16.69 7.29 -8.30
N LEU A 240 17.44 7.43 -9.38
CA LEU A 240 18.66 6.65 -9.61
C LEU A 240 19.85 7.33 -8.95
N THR A 241 20.64 6.55 -8.20
CA THR A 241 21.85 7.03 -7.52
C THR A 241 22.89 7.60 -8.51
N SER A 242 22.87 7.17 -9.78
CA SER A 242 23.74 7.70 -10.84
C SER A 242 23.44 9.14 -11.22
N ASP A 243 22.17 9.55 -11.17
CA ASP A 243 21.69 10.80 -11.76
C ASP A 243 21.57 11.90 -10.71
N CYS A 244 21.11 11.54 -9.51
CA CYS A 244 20.84 12.46 -8.41
C CYS A 244 21.22 11.86 -7.04
N PRO A 245 22.52 11.63 -6.76
CA PRO A 245 22.94 10.94 -5.55
C PRO A 245 22.50 11.64 -4.27
N ARG A 246 22.53 12.98 -4.21
CA ARG A 246 22.13 13.71 -2.99
C ARG A 246 20.63 13.57 -2.74
N LEU A 247 19.81 13.71 -3.78
CA LEU A 247 18.37 13.51 -3.69
C LEU A 247 18.04 12.08 -3.31
N HIS A 248 18.71 11.09 -3.92
CA HIS A 248 18.50 9.67 -3.62
C HIS A 248 18.77 9.34 -2.14
N TYR A 249 19.92 9.78 -1.59
CA TYR A 249 20.22 9.57 -0.17
C TYR A 249 19.26 10.33 0.75
N PHE A 250 18.82 11.53 0.35
CA PHE A 250 17.84 12.29 1.10
C PHE A 250 16.48 11.59 1.14
N ILE A 251 15.99 11.07 0.00
CA ILE A 251 14.74 10.28 -0.06
C ILE A 251 14.84 9.00 0.76
N TYR A 252 15.99 8.32 0.73
CA TYR A 252 16.22 7.16 1.58
C TYR A 252 16.09 7.53 3.08
N ASP A 253 16.71 8.62 3.52
CA ASP A 253 16.59 9.09 4.90
C ASP A 253 15.17 9.55 5.25
N ILE A 254 14.47 10.21 4.31
CA ILE A 254 13.05 10.58 4.42
C ILE A 254 12.19 9.33 4.64
N LYS A 255 12.43 8.26 3.87
CA LYS A 255 11.72 6.98 4.04
C LYS A 255 11.94 6.42 5.44
N ARG A 256 13.20 6.38 5.92
CA ARG A 256 13.52 5.88 7.26
C ARG A 256 12.79 6.72 8.32
N PHE A 257 12.86 8.04 8.20
CA PHE A 257 12.24 8.99 9.12
C PHE A 257 10.71 8.85 9.17
N ALA A 258 10.05 8.85 8.00
CA ALA A 258 8.59 8.78 7.89
C ALA A 258 8.04 7.44 8.37
N LEU A 259 8.72 6.32 8.12
CA LEU A 259 8.33 5.01 8.61
C LEU A 259 8.52 4.87 10.12
N TYR A 260 9.69 5.28 10.63
CA TYR A 260 10.03 5.11 12.03
C TYR A 260 9.13 5.94 12.96
N TYR A 261 8.85 7.19 12.59
CA TYR A 261 7.99 8.09 13.37
C TYR A 261 6.54 8.12 12.89
N ARG A 262 6.14 7.16 12.03
CA ARG A 262 4.80 7.11 11.42
C ARG A 262 3.68 7.23 12.46
N SER A 263 3.74 6.45 13.54
CA SER A 263 2.68 6.43 14.56
C SER A 263 2.53 7.79 15.26
N THR A 264 3.66 8.42 15.60
CA THR A 264 3.70 9.75 16.19
C THR A 264 3.15 10.80 15.23
N ILE A 265 3.67 10.85 14.00
CA ILE A 265 3.25 11.81 12.99
C ILE A 265 1.74 11.67 12.75
N LYS A 266 1.25 10.43 12.58
CA LYS A 266 -0.17 10.13 12.37
C LYS A 266 -1.09 10.67 13.48
N ARG A 267 -0.65 10.59 14.74
CA ARG A 267 -1.47 10.94 15.90
C ARG A 267 -1.42 12.42 16.20
N VAL A 268 -0.21 12.99 16.26
CA VAL A 268 0.02 14.39 16.66
C VAL A 268 0.95 15.04 15.63
N PRO A 269 0.41 15.64 14.56
CA PRO A 269 1.19 16.12 13.41
C PRO A 269 2.31 17.09 13.80
N ILE A 270 2.03 18.01 14.73
CA ILE A 270 2.98 19.05 15.16
C ILE A 270 4.21 18.46 15.88
N GLN A 271 4.11 17.25 16.44
CA GLN A 271 5.22 16.59 17.12
C GLN A 271 6.31 16.10 16.16
N ILE A 272 6.12 16.24 14.85
CA ILE A 272 7.18 16.00 13.87
C ILE A 272 8.38 16.92 14.08
N TYR A 273 8.15 18.20 14.42
CA TYR A 273 9.22 19.21 14.58
C TYR A 273 9.99 19.10 15.90
N SER A 274 9.36 18.49 16.92
CA SER A 274 9.93 18.27 18.24
C SER A 274 10.37 16.82 18.41
N ILE A 275 9.45 15.90 18.70
CA ILE A 275 9.76 14.52 19.08
C ILE A 275 10.48 13.79 17.95
N ALA A 276 9.94 13.81 16.74
CA ALA A 276 10.50 13.04 15.63
C ALA A 276 11.88 13.57 15.21
N LEU A 277 12.00 14.88 14.98
CA LEU A 277 13.27 15.51 14.59
C LEU A 277 14.37 15.35 15.65
N VAL A 278 14.04 15.63 16.92
CA VAL A 278 15.03 15.65 18.00
C VAL A 278 15.52 14.23 18.33
N SER A 279 14.64 13.24 18.18
CA SER A 279 14.95 11.84 18.46
C SER A 279 15.60 11.11 17.29
N ALA A 280 15.58 11.69 16.08
CA ALA A 280 16.20 11.09 14.91
C ALA A 280 17.73 10.94 15.09
N PRO A 281 18.37 9.93 14.47
CA PRO A 281 19.81 9.73 14.60
C PRO A 281 20.66 10.95 14.22
N ALA A 282 21.83 11.09 14.82
CA ALA A 282 22.68 12.28 14.63
C ALA A 282 23.08 12.52 13.15
N ASN A 283 23.25 11.46 12.36
CA ASN A 283 23.60 11.54 10.94
C ASN A 283 22.39 11.54 10.00
N SER A 284 21.15 11.62 10.51
CA SER A 284 19.96 11.75 9.66
C SER A 284 20.04 13.06 8.86
N ILE A 285 19.91 12.93 7.54
CA ILE A 285 19.88 14.07 6.61
C ILE A 285 18.66 14.94 6.90
N VAL A 286 17.49 14.35 7.15
CA VAL A 286 16.26 15.06 7.53
C VAL A 286 16.47 15.87 8.81
N ARG A 287 17.05 15.27 9.85
CA ARG A 287 17.35 15.98 11.11
C ARG A 287 18.24 17.20 10.88
N ASN A 288 19.32 17.02 10.13
CA ASN A 288 20.29 18.09 9.89
C ASN A 288 19.73 19.18 8.96
N GLN A 289 18.92 18.80 7.96
CA GLN A 289 18.27 19.72 7.02
C GLN A 289 17.29 20.66 7.73
N PHE A 290 16.59 20.19 8.77
CA PHE A 290 15.55 20.93 9.47
C PHE A 290 15.92 21.28 10.92
N GLU A 291 17.21 21.36 11.23
CA GLU A 291 17.68 21.67 12.57
C GLU A 291 17.16 23.02 13.09
N ASP A 292 16.96 23.99 12.20
CA ASP A 292 16.41 25.32 12.51
C ASP A 292 14.93 25.27 12.96
N LYS A 293 14.21 24.19 12.63
CA LYS A 293 12.80 23.99 13.01
C LYS A 293 12.62 23.40 14.40
N ILE A 294 13.70 22.89 15.01
CA ILE A 294 13.64 22.33 16.36
C ILE A 294 13.28 23.45 17.35
N PRO A 295 12.23 23.28 18.17
CA PRO A 295 11.82 24.32 19.10
C PRO A 295 12.91 24.70 20.10
N LYS A 296 13.16 26.01 20.24
CA LYS A 296 14.23 26.57 21.10
C LYS A 296 14.11 26.22 22.58
N TYR A 297 12.92 25.86 23.06
CA TYR A 297 12.72 25.44 24.45
C TYR A 297 13.39 24.08 24.75
N ILE A 298 13.75 23.29 23.73
CA ILE A 298 14.46 22.02 23.88
C ILE A 298 15.96 22.32 24.01
N GLN A 299 16.37 22.72 25.22
CA GLN A 299 17.75 23.09 25.50
C GLN A 299 18.69 21.88 25.60
N LYS A 300 18.19 20.76 26.12
CA LYS A 300 18.96 19.51 26.25
C LYS A 300 18.43 18.49 25.26
N ARG A 301 19.23 18.19 24.24
CA ARG A 301 18.92 17.15 23.26
C ARG A 301 19.14 15.76 23.88
N PRO A 302 18.29 14.77 23.56
CA PRO A 302 18.52 13.39 23.98
C PRO A 302 19.80 12.89 23.33
N ASP A 303 20.48 11.99 24.02
CA ASP A 303 21.56 11.21 23.43
C ASP A 303 20.94 10.21 22.44
N VAL A 304 21.32 10.31 21.17
CA VAL A 304 20.76 9.52 20.08
C VAL A 304 21.84 8.70 19.41
N GLN A 305 21.44 7.60 18.78
CA GLN A 305 22.36 6.81 17.97
C GLN A 305 22.92 7.65 16.80
N LYS A 306 24.12 7.29 16.32
CA LYS A 306 24.74 7.99 15.18
C LYS A 306 23.95 7.78 13.88
N ASN A 307 23.60 6.53 13.59
CA ASN A 307 22.89 6.13 12.38
C ASN A 307 21.56 5.45 12.73
N TRP A 308 20.68 5.29 11.74
CA TRP A 308 19.49 4.48 11.89
C TRP A 308 19.85 3.05 12.30
N SER A 309 19.13 2.52 13.29
CA SER A 309 19.20 1.09 13.63
C SER A 309 18.64 0.22 12.49
N PRO A 310 18.88 -1.09 12.50
CA PRO A 310 18.24 -2.02 11.56
C PRO A 310 16.71 -2.06 11.67
N LEU A 311 16.13 -1.63 12.81
CA LEU A 311 14.69 -1.56 12.99
C LEU A 311 14.08 -0.55 12.01
N LEU A 312 13.21 -1.03 11.12
CA LEU A 312 12.56 -0.16 10.15
C LEU A 312 11.47 0.70 10.79
N TYR A 313 10.50 0.05 11.43
CA TYR A 313 9.39 0.63 12.15
C TYR A 313 8.69 -0.45 13.01
N THR A 314 7.91 -0.02 14.00
CA THR A 314 7.14 -0.91 14.88
C THR A 314 5.68 -0.96 14.45
N LEU A 315 5.11 -2.17 14.35
CA LEU A 315 3.70 -2.38 14.05
C LEU A 315 2.90 -2.43 15.36
N GLU A 316 2.15 -1.36 15.63
CA GLU A 316 1.26 -1.26 16.79
C GLU A 316 -0.17 -1.65 16.41
N GLY A 317 -0.83 -2.46 17.24
CA GLY A 317 -2.27 -2.72 17.08
C GLY A 317 -2.83 -3.99 17.69
N HIS A 318 -1.99 -4.95 18.09
CA HIS A 318 -2.43 -6.04 18.97
C HIS A 318 -2.56 -5.55 20.40
N SER A 319 -3.54 -6.08 21.15
CA SER A 319 -3.75 -5.71 22.56
C SER A 319 -3.12 -6.68 23.55
N ASP A 320 -2.46 -7.72 23.05
CA ASP A 320 -1.76 -8.75 23.84
C ASP A 320 -0.55 -9.29 23.05
N SER A 321 0.18 -10.25 23.63
CA SER A 321 1.40 -10.84 23.09
C SER A 321 1.23 -11.40 21.68
N VAL A 322 2.18 -11.09 20.79
CA VAL A 322 2.24 -11.63 19.43
C VAL A 322 3.06 -12.92 19.45
N ASN A 323 2.44 -14.03 19.06
CA ASN A 323 3.03 -15.36 19.16
C ASN A 323 3.70 -15.83 17.87
N ALA A 324 3.15 -15.43 16.72
CA ALA A 324 3.65 -15.86 15.42
C ALA A 324 3.54 -14.76 14.38
N VAL A 325 4.46 -14.79 13.43
CA VAL A 325 4.48 -13.92 12.26
C VAL A 325 4.83 -14.72 11.01
N ALA A 326 4.29 -14.33 9.86
CA ALA A 326 4.61 -14.93 8.57
C ALA A 326 4.59 -13.87 7.47
N PHE A 327 5.58 -13.88 6.58
CA PHE A 327 5.53 -13.09 5.36
C PHE A 327 4.79 -13.86 4.25
N SER A 328 4.05 -13.14 3.40
CA SER A 328 3.63 -13.68 2.11
C SER A 328 4.86 -13.95 1.24
N ARG A 329 4.75 -14.91 0.31
CA ARG A 329 5.89 -15.32 -0.53
C ARG A 329 6.45 -14.17 -1.40
N ASP A 330 5.61 -13.22 -1.78
CA ASP A 330 6.00 -12.02 -2.53
C ASP A 330 6.53 -10.88 -1.64
N GLY A 331 6.53 -11.06 -0.32
CA GLY A 331 7.01 -10.09 0.67
C GLY A 331 6.13 -8.85 0.83
N LYS A 332 4.97 -8.77 0.18
CA LYS A 332 4.09 -7.59 0.23
C LYS A 332 3.22 -7.54 1.49
N GLN A 333 2.89 -8.70 2.05
CA GLN A 333 2.09 -8.80 3.25
C GLN A 333 2.85 -9.47 4.38
N LEU A 334 2.55 -9.05 5.59
CA LEU A 334 2.93 -9.70 6.83
C LEU A 334 1.65 -10.10 7.57
N ALA A 335 1.60 -11.30 8.11
CA ALA A 335 0.59 -11.74 9.05
C ALA A 335 1.18 -11.80 10.45
N SER A 336 0.40 -11.41 11.46
CA SER A 336 0.71 -11.61 12.87
C SER A 336 -0.46 -12.23 13.60
N ALA A 337 -0.18 -13.19 14.48
CA ALA A 337 -1.17 -13.87 15.31
C ALA A 337 -0.83 -13.70 16.79
N ALA A 338 -1.86 -13.47 17.62
CA ALA A 338 -1.66 -13.00 18.98
C ALA A 338 -2.61 -13.64 20.00
N ASP A 339 -2.32 -13.39 21.28
CA ASP A 339 -3.13 -13.78 22.43
C ASP A 339 -4.46 -13.02 22.52
N ASP A 340 -4.58 -11.88 21.81
CA ASP A 340 -5.83 -11.11 21.69
C ASP A 340 -6.90 -11.77 20.82
N GLN A 341 -6.69 -13.04 20.44
CA GLN A 341 -7.60 -13.88 19.65
C GLN A 341 -7.77 -13.43 18.21
N THR A 342 -6.91 -12.52 17.73
CA THR A 342 -6.96 -12.00 16.36
C THR A 342 -5.72 -12.37 15.56
N VAL A 343 -5.91 -12.39 14.25
CA VAL A 343 -4.83 -12.34 13.27
C VAL A 343 -4.89 -11.00 12.56
N LYS A 344 -3.77 -10.35 12.35
CA LYS A 344 -3.70 -9.08 11.59
C LYS A 344 -2.88 -9.28 10.33
N LEU A 345 -3.36 -8.69 9.24
CA LEU A 345 -2.63 -8.56 7.99
C LEU A 345 -2.11 -7.14 7.87
N TRP A 346 -0.85 -7.01 7.46
CA TRP A 346 -0.13 -5.76 7.34
C TRP A 346 0.47 -5.63 5.96
N ASP A 347 0.49 -4.41 5.44
CA ASP A 347 1.30 -4.05 4.29
C ASP A 347 2.76 -3.93 4.73
N ALA A 348 3.63 -4.77 4.18
CA ALA A 348 5.03 -4.88 4.61
C ALA A 348 5.90 -3.67 4.20
N ALA A 349 5.45 -2.84 3.28
CA ALA A 349 6.20 -1.67 2.83
C ALA A 349 5.88 -0.43 3.68
N THR A 350 4.61 -0.27 4.05
CA THR A 350 4.08 0.93 4.73
C THR A 350 3.78 0.71 6.22
N GLY A 351 3.69 -0.56 6.64
CA GLY A 351 3.22 -0.95 7.96
C GLY A 351 1.74 -0.66 8.21
N ALA A 352 0.94 -0.43 7.17
CA ALA A 352 -0.49 -0.25 7.29
C ALA A 352 -1.17 -1.55 7.74
N ALA A 353 -2.06 -1.47 8.73
CA ALA A 353 -2.96 -2.58 9.02
C ALA A 353 -3.96 -2.71 7.86
N LEU A 354 -3.89 -3.81 7.13
CA LEU A 354 -4.82 -4.12 6.04
C LEU A 354 -6.12 -4.68 6.60
N GLN A 355 -6.02 -5.65 7.52
CA GLN A 355 -7.17 -6.34 8.09
C GLN A 355 -6.92 -6.79 9.53
N THR A 356 -7.98 -6.87 10.32
CA THR A 356 -8.00 -7.59 11.61
C THR A 356 -9.01 -8.72 11.50
N LEU A 357 -8.51 -9.94 11.37
CA LEU A 357 -9.26 -11.17 11.24
C LEU A 357 -9.73 -11.60 12.64
N LYS A 358 -11.04 -11.43 12.87
CA LYS A 358 -11.71 -11.82 14.12
C LYS A 358 -12.53 -13.08 13.88
N GLY A 359 -12.47 -14.02 14.81
CA GLY A 359 -13.29 -15.24 14.73
C GLY A 359 -12.84 -16.36 15.66
N HIS A 360 -11.56 -16.40 16.02
CA HIS A 360 -11.10 -17.29 17.09
C HIS A 360 -11.63 -16.84 18.45
N SER A 361 -11.89 -17.79 19.33
CA SER A 361 -12.34 -17.54 20.72
C SER A 361 -11.26 -17.85 21.76
N GLY A 362 -10.01 -17.94 21.32
CA GLY A 362 -8.84 -18.25 22.13
C GLY A 362 -7.58 -17.71 21.46
N THR A 363 -6.46 -17.76 22.17
CA THR A 363 -5.16 -17.28 21.67
C THR A 363 -4.80 -17.93 20.34
N VAL A 364 -4.05 -17.21 19.50
CA VAL A 364 -3.65 -17.70 18.18
C VAL A 364 -2.12 -17.86 18.14
N PRO A 365 -1.59 -19.04 18.49
CA PRO A 365 -0.14 -19.26 18.53
C PRO A 365 0.51 -19.46 17.15
N ALA A 366 -0.27 -19.71 16.10
CA ALA A 366 0.28 -20.08 14.79
C ALA A 366 -0.43 -19.40 13.63
N VAL A 367 0.35 -18.99 12.64
CA VAL A 367 -0.13 -18.45 11.37
C VAL A 367 0.80 -18.83 10.23
N ALA A 368 0.25 -19.12 9.05
CA ALA A 368 1.02 -19.40 7.84
C ALA A 368 0.26 -18.92 6.59
N PHE A 369 0.98 -18.38 5.60
CA PHE A 369 0.42 -18.10 4.27
C PHE A 369 0.41 -19.34 3.40
N SER A 370 -0.60 -19.46 2.54
CA SER A 370 -0.54 -20.37 1.40
C SER A 370 0.59 -19.95 0.44
N PRO A 371 1.15 -20.88 -0.35
CA PRO A 371 2.24 -20.58 -1.28
C PRO A 371 1.91 -19.49 -2.32
N ASP A 372 0.63 -19.37 -2.69
CA ASP A 372 0.13 -18.33 -3.61
C ASP A 372 -0.24 -17.02 -2.92
N GLY A 373 -0.18 -16.97 -1.58
CA GLY A 373 -0.50 -15.79 -0.75
C GLY A 373 -1.98 -15.43 -0.68
N LYS A 374 -2.88 -16.20 -1.30
CA LYS A 374 -4.33 -15.90 -1.33
C LYS A 374 -5.06 -16.35 -0.08
N GLN A 375 -4.51 -17.34 0.63
CA GLN A 375 -5.09 -17.85 1.85
C GLN A 375 -4.11 -17.71 3.01
N LEU A 376 -4.68 -17.60 4.20
CA LEU A 376 -3.95 -17.63 5.46
C LEU A 376 -4.54 -18.75 6.32
N ALA A 377 -3.70 -19.56 6.95
CA ALA A 377 -4.10 -20.50 7.97
C ALA A 377 -3.73 -19.96 9.34
N SER A 378 -4.61 -20.15 10.32
CA SER A 378 -4.31 -19.88 11.73
C SER A 378 -4.76 -21.03 12.63
N GLY A 379 -3.92 -21.43 13.57
CA GLY A 379 -4.24 -22.40 14.62
C GLY A 379 -4.47 -21.68 15.94
N SER A 380 -5.45 -22.13 16.73
CA SER A 380 -5.86 -21.46 17.98
C SER A 380 -6.05 -22.40 19.18
N ALA A 381 -5.97 -21.82 20.37
CA ALA A 381 -6.42 -22.38 21.63
C ALA A 381 -7.91 -22.76 21.67
N ASP A 382 -8.73 -22.24 20.74
CA ASP A 382 -10.11 -22.68 20.55
C ASP A 382 -10.25 -24.06 19.89
N ARG A 383 -9.11 -24.75 19.66
CA ARG A 383 -9.00 -26.11 19.09
C ARG A 383 -9.35 -26.20 17.61
N THR A 384 -9.46 -25.06 16.93
CA THR A 384 -9.74 -25.00 15.50
C THR A 384 -8.54 -24.49 14.71
N VAL A 385 -8.52 -24.89 13.44
CA VAL A 385 -7.73 -24.19 12.42
C VAL A 385 -8.69 -23.43 11.53
N ARG A 386 -8.38 -22.17 11.21
CA ARG A 386 -9.17 -21.37 10.27
C ARG A 386 -8.37 -21.06 9.02
N LEU A 387 -9.04 -21.17 7.88
CA LEU A 387 -8.56 -20.66 6.61
C LEU A 387 -9.26 -19.34 6.31
N TRP A 388 -8.48 -18.34 5.93
CA TRP A 388 -8.94 -16.99 5.65
C TRP A 388 -8.58 -16.60 4.23
N ASP A 389 -9.45 -15.84 3.58
CA ASP A 389 -9.14 -15.16 2.34
C ASP A 389 -8.36 -13.87 2.66
N THR A 390 -7.16 -13.72 2.12
CA THR A 390 -6.27 -12.59 2.46
C THR A 390 -6.72 -11.26 1.87
N ALA A 391 -7.56 -11.30 0.82
CA ALA A 391 -8.07 -10.09 0.16
C ALA A 391 -9.30 -9.51 0.85
N THR A 392 -10.18 -10.36 1.38
CA THR A 392 -11.47 -9.98 1.98
C THR A 392 -11.49 -10.11 3.50
N GLY A 393 -10.59 -10.93 4.07
CA GLY A 393 -10.55 -11.25 5.49
C GLY A 393 -11.66 -12.21 5.93
N ALA A 394 -12.42 -12.76 4.98
CA ALA A 394 -13.47 -13.71 5.27
C ALA A 394 -12.89 -15.06 5.71
N VAL A 395 -13.57 -15.72 6.63
CA VAL A 395 -13.30 -17.12 6.96
C VAL A 395 -13.79 -17.98 5.80
N LEU A 396 -12.85 -18.65 5.12
CA LEU A 396 -13.16 -19.63 4.08
C LEU A 396 -13.61 -20.94 4.71
N GLN A 397 -12.89 -21.41 5.72
CA GLN A 397 -13.16 -22.68 6.40
C GLN A 397 -12.79 -22.63 7.88
N THR A 398 -13.49 -23.43 8.68
CA THR A 398 -13.14 -23.71 10.07
C THR A 398 -12.98 -25.22 10.24
N LEU A 399 -11.73 -25.66 10.33
CA LEU A 399 -11.33 -27.05 10.43
C LEU A 399 -11.42 -27.47 11.91
N LYS A 400 -12.37 -28.36 12.20
CA LYS A 400 -12.63 -28.91 13.53
C LYS A 400 -12.17 -30.35 13.59
N GLY A 401 -11.51 -30.73 14.69
CA GLY A 401 -11.11 -32.12 14.92
C GLY A 401 -10.06 -32.30 16.01
N HIS A 402 -9.25 -31.27 16.29
CA HIS A 402 -8.36 -31.30 17.45
C HIS A 402 -9.15 -31.22 18.76
N SER A 403 -8.70 -31.94 19.79
CA SER A 403 -9.33 -31.92 21.12
C SER A 403 -8.70 -30.93 22.09
N ASP A 404 -7.61 -30.29 21.69
CA ASP A 404 -6.88 -29.28 22.47
C ASP A 404 -6.25 -28.22 21.55
N TRP A 405 -5.50 -27.27 22.10
CA TRP A 405 -4.95 -26.11 21.40
C TRP A 405 -4.15 -26.51 20.16
N VAL A 406 -4.35 -25.80 19.06
CA VAL A 406 -3.51 -25.96 17.86
C VAL A 406 -2.34 -25.01 17.96
N LEU A 407 -1.11 -25.54 18.00
CA LEU A 407 0.11 -24.79 18.29
C LEU A 407 0.92 -24.42 17.04
N THR A 408 0.69 -25.12 15.92
CA THR A 408 1.47 -24.93 14.69
C THR A 408 0.62 -25.28 13.48
N VAL A 409 0.85 -24.56 12.37
CA VAL A 409 0.23 -24.82 11.07
C VAL A 409 1.27 -24.64 9.97
N ALA A 410 1.20 -25.45 8.91
CA ALA A 410 2.05 -25.31 7.74
C ALA A 410 1.31 -25.75 6.47
N PHE A 411 1.46 -25.01 5.38
CA PHE A 411 0.97 -25.42 4.06
C PHE A 411 1.99 -26.32 3.35
N SER A 412 1.49 -27.25 2.54
CA SER A 412 2.30 -27.92 1.52
C SER A 412 2.73 -26.92 0.43
N LEU A 413 3.83 -27.19 -0.27
CA LEU A 413 4.37 -26.26 -1.29
C LEU A 413 3.43 -26.04 -2.48
N ASP A 414 2.56 -27.02 -2.76
CA ASP A 414 1.50 -26.91 -3.78
C ASP A 414 0.22 -26.23 -3.27
N GLY A 415 0.14 -25.93 -1.96
CA GLY A 415 -0.97 -25.26 -1.30
C GLY A 415 -2.24 -26.11 -1.15
N LYS A 416 -2.23 -27.39 -1.54
CA LYS A 416 -3.43 -28.24 -1.50
C LYS A 416 -3.68 -28.86 -0.13
N GLN A 417 -2.64 -28.99 0.68
CA GLN A 417 -2.71 -29.58 1.99
C GLN A 417 -2.25 -28.62 3.06
N LEU A 418 -2.82 -28.77 4.25
CA LEU A 418 -2.42 -28.07 5.45
C LEU A 418 -2.13 -29.09 6.55
N ALA A 419 -1.02 -28.93 7.25
CA ALA A 419 -0.71 -29.69 8.45
C ALA A 419 -0.95 -28.81 9.68
N SER A 420 -1.46 -29.41 10.75
CA SER A 420 -1.58 -28.77 12.06
C SER A 420 -1.11 -29.68 13.19
N GLY A 421 -0.35 -29.15 14.14
CA GLY A 421 0.09 -29.83 15.35
C GLY A 421 -0.57 -29.25 16.59
N SER A 422 -0.91 -30.10 17.57
CA SER A 422 -1.73 -29.72 18.72
C SER A 422 -1.22 -30.26 20.05
N ARG A 423 -1.68 -29.63 21.15
CA ARG A 423 -1.58 -30.15 22.52
C ARG A 423 -2.30 -31.47 22.73
N ASP A 424 -3.20 -31.86 21.82
CA ASP A 424 -3.81 -33.18 21.84
C ASP A 424 -2.88 -34.32 21.40
N LYS A 425 -1.59 -34.00 21.18
CA LYS A 425 -0.51 -34.94 20.85
C LYS A 425 -0.62 -35.52 19.43
N THR A 426 -1.50 -34.96 18.60
CA THR A 426 -1.68 -35.39 17.22
C THR A 426 -1.23 -34.33 16.23
N VAL A 427 -0.87 -34.82 15.04
CA VAL A 427 -0.78 -33.98 13.84
C VAL A 427 -1.94 -34.33 12.94
N ARG A 428 -2.58 -33.34 12.33
CA ARG A 428 -3.64 -33.55 11.34
C ARG A 428 -3.21 -32.98 10.00
N ILE A 429 -3.55 -33.71 8.93
CA ILE A 429 -3.40 -33.25 7.55
C ILE A 429 -4.79 -33.00 7.01
N TRP A 430 -4.99 -31.83 6.42
CA TRP A 430 -6.27 -31.35 5.92
C TRP A 430 -6.17 -31.11 4.41
N ASP A 431 -7.27 -31.38 3.72
CA ASP A 431 -7.47 -30.91 2.35
C ASP A 431 -7.95 -29.46 2.39
N VAL A 432 -7.20 -28.54 1.79
CA VAL A 432 -7.47 -27.09 1.85
C VAL A 432 -8.75 -26.72 1.10
N ALA A 433 -9.09 -27.45 0.03
CA ALA A 433 -10.25 -27.12 -0.80
C ALA A 433 -11.57 -27.53 -0.14
N THR A 434 -11.60 -28.69 0.52
CA THR A 434 -12.80 -29.28 1.12
C THR A 434 -12.89 -29.06 2.63
N GLY A 435 -11.76 -28.80 3.29
CA GLY A 435 -11.65 -28.71 4.75
C GLY A 435 -11.72 -30.07 5.45
N ALA A 436 -11.69 -31.17 4.69
CA ALA A 436 -11.73 -32.51 5.24
C ALA A 436 -10.40 -32.87 5.91
N ALA A 437 -10.47 -33.57 7.05
CA ALA A 437 -9.29 -34.20 7.63
C ALA A 437 -8.92 -35.42 6.77
N LEU A 438 -7.77 -35.35 6.09
CA LEU A 438 -7.22 -36.45 5.31
C LEU A 438 -6.57 -37.50 6.21
N GLN A 439 -5.77 -37.04 7.19
CA GLN A 439 -5.05 -37.91 8.10
C GLN A 439 -5.05 -37.38 9.54
N THR A 440 -5.02 -38.29 10.50
CA THR A 440 -4.75 -37.99 11.93
C THR A 440 -3.58 -38.84 12.39
N LEU A 441 -2.42 -38.22 12.46
CA LEU A 441 -1.15 -38.86 12.78
C LEU A 441 -1.03 -38.95 14.31
N LYS A 442 -1.07 -40.18 14.82
CA LYS A 442 -0.92 -40.50 16.24
C LYS A 442 0.42 -41.16 16.47
N GLY A 443 1.13 -40.74 17.50
CA GLY A 443 2.40 -41.36 17.89
C GLY A 443 3.22 -40.53 18.87
N HIS A 444 3.08 -39.20 18.85
CA HIS A 444 3.67 -38.37 19.90
C HIS A 444 2.98 -38.64 21.25
N SER A 445 3.80 -38.63 22.32
CA SER A 445 3.33 -38.86 23.69
C SER A 445 3.05 -37.56 24.46
N ASP A 446 3.39 -36.41 23.86
CA ASP A 446 3.15 -35.07 24.38
C ASP A 446 2.84 -34.07 23.25
N TRP A 447 2.67 -32.79 23.59
CA TRP A 447 2.24 -31.73 22.67
C TRP A 447 3.11 -31.64 21.42
N VAL A 448 2.49 -31.42 20.26
CA VAL A 448 3.23 -31.15 19.02
C VAL A 448 3.43 -29.66 18.86
N LEU A 449 4.69 -29.22 18.86
CA LEU A 449 5.06 -27.79 18.84
C LEU A 449 5.30 -27.25 17.44
N THR A 450 5.75 -28.08 16.50
CA THR A 450 6.17 -27.63 15.17
C THR A 450 5.88 -28.70 14.14
N VAL A 451 5.51 -28.28 12.93
CA VAL A 451 5.35 -29.14 11.76
C VAL A 451 5.97 -28.49 10.53
N ALA A 452 6.53 -29.29 9.63
CA ALA A 452 7.04 -28.83 8.34
C ALA A 452 6.86 -29.89 7.26
N PHE A 453 6.42 -29.49 6.07
CA PHE A 453 6.40 -30.37 4.90
C PHE A 453 7.79 -30.46 4.26
N SER A 454 8.12 -31.63 3.70
CA SER A 454 9.23 -31.75 2.76
C SER A 454 8.94 -30.94 1.48
N PRO A 455 9.98 -30.48 0.76
CA PRO A 455 9.78 -29.71 -0.48
C PRO A 455 8.97 -30.42 -1.57
N ASP A 456 9.03 -31.76 -1.61
CA ASP A 456 8.24 -32.58 -2.53
C ASP A 456 6.82 -32.89 -2.03
N GLY A 457 6.48 -32.47 -0.80
CA GLY A 457 5.19 -32.64 -0.16
C GLY A 457 4.85 -34.08 0.26
N LYS A 458 5.77 -35.04 0.11
CA LYS A 458 5.49 -36.46 0.41
C LYS A 458 5.70 -36.81 1.87
N GLN A 459 6.57 -36.06 2.56
CA GLN A 459 6.86 -36.26 3.97
C GLN A 459 6.45 -35.06 4.80
N LEU A 460 6.14 -35.32 6.07
CA LEU A 460 5.91 -34.31 7.08
C LEU A 460 6.84 -34.60 8.26
N ALA A 461 7.52 -33.58 8.77
CA ALA A 461 8.25 -33.63 10.02
C ALA A 461 7.43 -32.98 11.13
N SER A 462 7.45 -33.55 12.34
CA SER A 462 6.87 -32.94 13.54
C SER A 462 7.84 -33.01 14.71
N GLY A 463 7.93 -31.93 15.48
CA GLY A 463 8.70 -31.85 16.74
C GLY A 463 7.77 -31.66 17.93
N SER A 464 8.10 -32.28 19.07
CA SER A 464 7.20 -32.39 20.21
C SER A 464 7.87 -32.19 21.57
N LEU A 465 7.04 -31.90 22.58
CA LEU A 465 7.38 -31.97 24.00
C LEU A 465 7.91 -33.32 24.45
N ASP A 466 7.60 -34.39 23.71
CA ASP A 466 8.11 -35.72 24.01
C ASP A 466 9.58 -35.95 23.63
N LYS A 467 10.28 -34.87 23.24
CA LYS A 467 11.72 -34.87 22.93
C LYS A 467 12.06 -35.65 21.65
N THR A 468 11.08 -35.94 20.80
CA THR A 468 11.31 -36.62 19.52
C THR A 468 10.97 -35.74 18.34
N VAL A 469 11.62 -36.03 17.21
CA VAL A 469 11.14 -35.62 15.89
C VAL A 469 10.57 -36.85 15.19
N ARG A 470 9.41 -36.73 14.56
CA ARG A 470 8.81 -37.80 13.78
C ARG A 470 8.69 -37.41 12.32
N LEU A 471 9.03 -38.34 11.43
CA LEU A 471 8.80 -38.25 10.00
C LEU A 471 7.58 -39.10 9.65
N TRP A 472 6.70 -38.55 8.83
CA TRP A 472 5.44 -39.17 8.44
C TRP A 472 5.31 -39.20 6.93
N ASP A 473 4.72 -40.28 6.42
CA ASP A 473 4.25 -40.33 5.05
C ASP A 473 2.91 -39.60 4.96
N VAL A 474 2.85 -38.57 4.12
CA VAL A 474 1.69 -37.66 4.02
C VAL A 474 0.47 -38.37 3.45
N ALA A 475 0.66 -39.29 2.50
CA ALA A 475 -0.45 -39.95 1.80
C ALA A 475 -1.12 -41.01 2.69
N THR A 476 -0.33 -41.82 3.38
CA THR A 476 -0.79 -42.95 4.20
C THR A 476 -1.01 -42.58 5.66
N GLY A 477 -0.39 -41.49 6.13
CA GLY A 477 -0.36 -41.12 7.54
C GLY A 477 0.54 -42.01 8.41
N ALA A 478 1.33 -42.90 7.81
CA ALA A 478 2.21 -43.81 8.54
C ALA A 478 3.42 -43.06 9.11
N ALA A 479 3.87 -43.46 10.30
CA ALA A 479 5.15 -43.03 10.83
C ALA A 479 6.28 -43.71 10.05
N LEU A 480 7.14 -42.92 9.40
CA LEU A 480 8.31 -43.40 8.67
C LEU A 480 9.48 -43.63 9.63
N GLN A 481 9.77 -42.63 10.47
CA GLN A 481 10.89 -42.65 11.40
C GLN A 481 10.57 -41.85 12.68
N THR A 482 11.16 -42.26 13.79
CA THR A 482 11.21 -41.49 15.04
C THR A 482 12.67 -41.21 15.34
N LEU A 483 13.04 -39.93 15.29
CA LEU A 483 14.39 -39.44 15.52
C LEU A 483 14.49 -39.06 17.01
N GLU A 484 15.20 -39.89 17.75
CA GLU A 484 15.40 -39.77 19.19
C GLU A 484 16.80 -39.23 19.53
N GLY A 485 17.03 -38.91 20.81
CA GLY A 485 18.35 -38.47 21.30
C GLY A 485 18.44 -37.00 21.65
N TYR A 486 17.31 -36.31 21.78
CA TYR A 486 17.21 -35.06 22.51
C TYR A 486 16.94 -35.31 23.99
N SER A 487 17.45 -34.43 24.85
CA SER A 487 17.21 -34.49 26.30
C SER A 487 16.08 -33.56 26.78
N ASP A 488 15.57 -32.70 25.89
CA ASP A 488 14.45 -31.78 26.14
C ASP A 488 13.56 -31.58 24.89
N TRP A 489 12.47 -30.80 25.00
CA TRP A 489 11.46 -30.65 23.95
C TRP A 489 12.03 -30.11 22.63
N VAL A 490 11.39 -30.47 21.51
CA VAL A 490 11.77 -29.99 20.16
C VAL A 490 10.78 -28.93 19.71
N ASN A 491 11.27 -27.71 19.48
CA ASN A 491 10.41 -26.54 19.21
C ASN A 491 10.51 -26.00 17.78
N ALA A 492 11.48 -26.46 16.96
CA ALA A 492 11.53 -26.11 15.55
C ALA A 492 12.05 -27.28 14.70
N VAL A 493 11.46 -27.43 13.51
CA VAL A 493 11.95 -28.36 12.47
C VAL A 493 11.91 -27.67 11.10
N ALA A 494 12.88 -27.95 10.25
CA ALA A 494 12.93 -27.40 8.89
C ALA A 494 13.66 -28.35 7.93
N PHE A 495 13.04 -28.64 6.79
CA PHE A 495 13.71 -29.37 5.71
C PHE A 495 14.66 -28.46 4.93
N SER A 496 15.77 -29.02 4.45
CA SER A 496 16.60 -28.38 3.43
C SER A 496 15.80 -28.19 2.13
N PRO A 497 16.13 -27.21 1.28
CA PRO A 497 15.42 -26.98 0.02
C PRO A 497 15.42 -28.18 -0.95
N ASP A 498 16.43 -29.06 -0.86
CA ASP A 498 16.50 -30.30 -1.65
C ASP A 498 15.82 -31.50 -0.98
N GLY A 499 15.30 -31.33 0.24
CA GLY A 499 14.57 -32.34 1.02
C GLY A 499 15.43 -33.47 1.59
N LYS A 500 16.76 -33.43 1.41
CA LYS A 500 17.65 -34.51 1.86
C LYS A 500 18.02 -34.43 3.33
N GLN A 501 17.96 -33.23 3.91
CA GLN A 501 18.33 -32.98 5.29
C GLN A 501 17.15 -32.40 6.06
N LEU A 502 17.08 -32.74 7.34
CA LEU A 502 16.16 -32.14 8.30
C LEU A 502 16.97 -31.49 9.41
N ALA A 503 16.78 -30.20 9.64
CA ALA A 503 17.28 -29.52 10.83
C ALA A 503 16.20 -29.53 11.91
N SER A 504 16.59 -29.72 13.16
CA SER A 504 15.70 -29.62 14.32
C SER A 504 16.40 -28.93 15.47
N ALA A 505 15.66 -28.14 16.25
CA ALA A 505 16.18 -27.40 17.40
C ALA A 505 15.41 -27.81 18.66
N SER A 506 16.13 -27.94 19.77
CA SER A 506 15.61 -28.37 21.06
C SER A 506 16.00 -27.41 22.18
N TYR A 507 15.22 -27.44 23.27
CA TYR A 507 15.54 -26.72 24.51
C TYR A 507 16.78 -27.26 25.23
N ASP A 508 17.28 -28.42 24.83
CA ASP A 508 18.54 -28.93 25.34
C ASP A 508 19.79 -28.20 24.80
N GLN A 509 19.56 -27.04 24.17
CA GLN A 509 20.58 -26.15 23.64
C GLN A 509 21.31 -26.73 22.42
N THR A 510 20.72 -27.74 21.76
CA THR A 510 21.28 -28.35 20.56
C THR A 510 20.42 -28.15 19.31
N VAL A 511 21.09 -28.10 18.17
CA VAL A 511 20.51 -28.25 16.84
C VAL A 511 21.09 -29.52 16.25
N LYS A 512 20.24 -30.45 15.81
CA LYS A 512 20.69 -31.65 15.08
C LYS A 512 20.25 -31.58 13.63
N LEU A 513 21.17 -31.98 12.76
CA LEU A 513 20.94 -32.18 11.34
C LEU A 513 20.83 -33.68 11.09
N TRP A 514 19.79 -34.09 10.37
CA TRP A 514 19.49 -35.48 10.09
C TRP A 514 19.53 -35.74 8.60
N ASP A 515 20.07 -36.88 8.21
CA ASP A 515 19.86 -37.43 6.87
C ASP A 515 18.45 -38.04 6.80
N VAL A 516 17.60 -37.53 5.92
CA VAL A 516 16.18 -37.95 5.80
C VAL A 516 16.05 -39.37 5.27
N ALA A 517 17.01 -39.88 4.48
CA ALA A 517 16.96 -41.22 3.93
C ALA A 517 17.34 -42.28 4.97
N ILE A 518 18.30 -41.97 5.85
CA ILE A 518 18.86 -42.93 6.82
C ILE A 518 18.26 -42.75 8.22
N GLY A 519 17.79 -41.55 8.58
CA GLY A 519 17.29 -41.22 9.91
C GLY A 519 18.38 -41.08 10.96
N ALA A 520 19.64 -40.90 10.55
CA ALA A 520 20.79 -40.70 11.44
C ALA A 520 21.19 -39.23 11.52
N VAL A 521 21.75 -38.82 12.67
CA VAL A 521 22.39 -37.50 12.83
C VAL A 521 23.63 -37.46 11.94
N LEU A 522 23.79 -36.38 11.15
CA LEU A 522 24.95 -36.13 10.29
C LEU A 522 26.16 -35.60 11.06
#